data_AF-A0A6P4IX41-F1
#
_entry.id   AF-A0A6P4IX41-F1
#
_cell.length_a   1.000
_cell.length_b   1.000
_cell.length_c   1.000
_cell.angle_alpha   90.00
_cell.angle_beta   90.00
_cell.angle_gamma   90.00
#
_symmetry.space_group_name_H-M   'P 1'
#
loop_
_entity.id
_entity.type
_entity.pdbx_description
1 polymer ?
#
loop_
_entity_poly.entity_id
_entity_poly.type
_entity_poly.pdbx_seq_one_letter_code
_entity_poly.pdbx_strand_id
1 'polypeptide(L)'
;MADPKFQNLPGIAYDQPDVYETPDDAEPDTSDYYEEEPENEAIERLHISPSAAHKRFSGASLEGSVDFTDRIGRRVCRGYDARGSGDYELVGLGEKETPVQKCQRLQIEMNELLNEVAALQVDRKIADEEKQSYDAVATVITTAKKVLDTLKLEQVLGKEQVPNSKQVKALISQVEEFKQSGVLTAIPTPGTDLAATARVASLEQRLSQLEKVVGAQPDKLSRLTAATNTNNVLEAVRQLSTKAALLQPEKLDTIEQRLTSLAGKMDAIAEKSSGSAQDAKRDQKITELYDIAKRTEPVVEILPHVIERMQALEALHKYANNFAKIIAEIEQKQGTITTSLVNNKELLHSVQETFAQNLETINSKVAKVEQRVTAISSAK
;
A
#
# COMPACT_ATOMS: atom_id res chain seq x y z
N MET A 1 48.29 5.84 -15.86
CA MET A 1 49.15 4.89 -15.11
C MET A 1 48.50 3.52 -15.24
N ALA A 2 49.24 2.48 -15.59
CA ALA A 2 48.69 1.14 -15.72
C ALA A 2 48.18 0.63 -14.36
N ASP A 3 47.03 -0.06 -14.36
CA ASP A 3 46.52 -0.73 -13.17
C ASP A 3 47.53 -1.81 -12.73
N PRO A 4 47.98 -1.80 -11.45
CA PRO A 4 48.94 -2.77 -10.94
C PRO A 4 48.51 -4.22 -11.12
N LYS A 5 47.20 -4.49 -11.27
CA LYS A 5 46.67 -5.83 -11.55
C LYS A 5 47.11 -6.40 -12.90
N PHE A 6 47.36 -5.55 -13.90
CA PHE A 6 47.64 -5.98 -15.28
C PHE A 6 49.10 -5.79 -15.73
N GLN A 7 49.92 -5.12 -14.91
CA GLN A 7 51.29 -4.73 -15.25
C GLN A 7 52.22 -5.88 -15.66
N ASN A 8 52.00 -7.09 -15.13
CA ASN A 8 52.84 -8.27 -15.38
C ASN A 8 52.28 -9.24 -16.42
N LEU A 9 51.13 -8.91 -17.03
CA LEU A 9 50.52 -9.76 -18.05
C LEU A 9 51.08 -9.39 -19.44
N PRO A 10 51.59 -10.37 -20.21
CA PRO A 10 51.98 -10.13 -21.59
C PRO A 10 50.72 -9.90 -22.46
N GLY A 11 50.83 -9.01 -23.46
CA GLY A 11 49.77 -8.77 -24.44
C GLY A 11 48.69 -7.75 -24.05
N ILE A 12 48.90 -6.96 -22.98
CA ILE A 12 48.02 -5.84 -22.63
C ILE A 12 48.42 -4.59 -23.43
N ALA A 13 47.45 -3.95 -24.08
CA ALA A 13 47.65 -2.70 -24.79
C ALA A 13 47.53 -1.52 -23.80
N TYR A 14 48.65 -0.81 -23.57
CA TYR A 14 48.70 0.32 -22.62
C TYR A 14 48.46 1.69 -23.26
N ASP A 15 48.75 1.81 -24.57
CA ASP A 15 48.69 3.08 -25.32
C ASP A 15 47.50 3.14 -26.28
N GLN A 16 46.42 2.43 -25.96
CA GLN A 16 45.17 2.46 -26.72
C GLN A 16 44.07 3.11 -25.87
N PRO A 17 43.16 3.88 -26.49
CA PRO A 17 41.98 4.36 -25.79
C PRO A 17 41.14 3.15 -25.33
N ASP A 18 40.58 3.25 -24.13
CA ASP A 18 39.76 2.19 -23.52
C ASP A 18 38.42 2.01 -24.27
N VAL A 19 37.93 3.08 -24.89
CA VAL A 19 36.67 3.12 -25.64
C VAL A 19 36.89 3.79 -27.00
N TYR A 20 36.42 3.15 -28.06
CA TYR A 20 36.35 3.71 -29.41
C TYR A 20 34.88 4.01 -29.73
N GLU A 21 34.48 5.26 -29.54
CA GLU A 21 33.13 5.73 -29.80
C GLU A 21 33.08 6.74 -30.97
N THR A 22 31.92 6.81 -31.62
CA THR A 22 31.62 7.89 -32.56
C THR A 22 31.50 9.21 -31.82
N PRO A 23 31.83 10.36 -32.44
CA PRO A 23 31.56 11.66 -31.83
C PRO A 23 30.09 11.74 -31.39
N ASP A 24 29.89 12.18 -30.16
CA ASP A 24 28.55 12.40 -29.60
C ASP A 24 27.95 13.64 -30.27
N ASP A 25 27.35 13.43 -31.44
CA ASP A 25 26.57 14.45 -32.11
C ASP A 25 25.29 14.64 -31.30
N ALA A 26 25.05 15.88 -30.86
CA ALA A 26 23.84 16.21 -30.12
C ALA A 26 22.62 15.80 -30.95
N GLU A 27 21.97 14.70 -30.54
CA GLU A 27 20.70 14.29 -31.13
C GLU A 27 19.72 15.47 -30.97
N PRO A 28 18.93 15.79 -32.01
CA PRO A 28 17.90 16.80 -31.85
C PRO A 28 17.03 16.39 -30.67
N ASP A 29 16.97 17.27 -29.66
CA ASP A 29 16.17 17.11 -28.45
C ASP A 29 14.70 16.98 -28.89
N THR A 30 14.32 15.74 -29.18
CA THR A 30 12.97 15.39 -29.58
C THR A 30 12.22 15.43 -28.28
N SER A 31 11.54 16.55 -28.04
CA SER A 31 10.64 16.61 -26.92
C SER A 31 9.68 15.42 -27.07
N ASP A 32 9.68 14.49 -26.11
CA ASP A 32 8.71 13.38 -26.00
C ASP A 32 7.25 13.88 -25.82
N TYR A 33 7.02 15.16 -26.09
CA TYR A 33 5.74 15.77 -26.24
C TYR A 33 5.05 15.15 -27.45
N TYR A 34 4.26 14.11 -27.18
CA TYR A 34 3.16 13.75 -28.07
C TYR A 34 2.42 15.05 -28.38
N GLU A 35 2.39 15.45 -29.65
CA GLU A 35 1.45 16.47 -30.11
C GLU A 35 0.08 16.04 -29.57
N GLU A 36 -0.48 16.82 -28.65
CA GLU A 36 -1.84 16.60 -28.19
C GLU A 36 -2.68 16.48 -29.45
N GLU A 37 -3.40 15.35 -29.61
CA GLU A 37 -4.23 15.13 -30.78
C GLU A 37 -5.02 16.41 -31.04
N PRO A 38 -4.94 16.99 -32.25
CA PRO A 38 -5.58 18.26 -32.54
C PRO A 38 -7.07 18.16 -32.18
N GLU A 39 -7.62 19.26 -31.68
CA GLU A 39 -9.04 19.32 -31.30
C GLU A 39 -9.90 18.83 -32.48
N ASN A 40 -10.53 17.67 -32.31
CA ASN A 40 -11.37 17.06 -33.32
C ASN A 40 -12.81 17.52 -33.09
N GLU A 41 -13.37 18.28 -34.04
CA GLU A 41 -14.75 18.79 -33.96
C GLU A 41 -15.81 17.68 -33.82
N ALA A 42 -15.48 16.44 -34.21
CA ALA A 42 -16.38 15.28 -34.05
C ALA A 42 -16.30 14.59 -32.67
N ILE A 43 -15.36 14.99 -31.79
CA ILE A 43 -15.13 14.36 -30.49
C ILE A 43 -15.33 15.38 -29.36
N GLU A 44 -16.40 15.21 -28.59
CA GLU A 44 -16.57 15.97 -27.35
C GLU A 44 -15.65 15.44 -26.24
N ARG A 45 -14.59 16.19 -25.92
CA ARG A 45 -13.68 15.87 -24.82
C ARG A 45 -14.26 16.33 -23.48
N LEU A 46 -14.92 15.43 -22.78
CA LEU A 46 -15.49 15.71 -21.46
C LEU A 46 -14.45 15.52 -20.35
N HIS A 47 -14.16 16.58 -19.59
CA HIS A 47 -13.31 16.48 -18.41
C HIS A 47 -14.10 15.92 -17.22
N ILE A 48 -13.78 14.68 -16.82
CA ILE A 48 -14.38 14.05 -15.65
C ILE A 48 -13.54 14.39 -14.42
N SER A 49 -14.09 15.18 -13.50
CA SER A 49 -13.48 15.40 -12.18
C SER A 49 -13.92 14.28 -11.21
N PRO A 50 -12.99 13.46 -10.68
CA PRO A 50 -13.34 12.42 -9.71
C PRO A 50 -14.00 12.99 -8.45
N SER A 51 -13.60 14.19 -8.02
CA SER A 51 -14.20 14.86 -6.86
C SER A 51 -15.64 15.28 -7.12
N ALA A 52 -15.93 15.83 -8.31
CA ALA A 52 -17.29 16.21 -8.68
C ALA A 52 -18.18 14.98 -8.86
N ALA A 53 -17.66 13.90 -9.47
CA ALA A 53 -18.37 12.64 -9.62
C ALA A 53 -18.69 12.01 -8.24
N HIS A 54 -17.71 11.93 -7.34
CA HIS A 54 -17.92 11.40 -5.99
C HIS A 54 -19.01 12.16 -5.24
N LYS A 55 -19.01 13.50 -5.28
CA LYS A 55 -20.07 14.31 -4.66
C LYS A 55 -21.46 14.05 -5.25
N ARG A 56 -21.56 13.71 -6.53
CA ARG A 56 -22.85 13.38 -7.17
C ARG A 56 -23.40 12.03 -6.73
N PHE A 57 -22.52 11.06 -6.46
CA PHE A 57 -22.92 9.68 -6.17
C PHE A 57 -22.74 9.26 -4.71
N SER A 58 -22.17 10.10 -3.83
CA SER A 58 -21.91 9.75 -2.43
C SER A 58 -23.16 9.40 -1.62
N GLY A 59 -24.33 9.87 -2.04
CA GLY A 59 -25.62 9.56 -1.41
C GLY A 59 -26.38 8.39 -2.03
N ALA A 60 -25.89 7.80 -3.12
CA ALA A 60 -26.54 6.69 -3.80
C ALA A 60 -25.92 5.36 -3.36
N SER A 61 -26.73 4.45 -2.80
CA SER A 61 -26.35 3.06 -2.54
C SER A 61 -27.06 2.13 -3.51
N LEU A 62 -26.39 1.06 -3.92
CA LEU A 62 -26.96 0.05 -4.81
C LEU A 62 -27.17 -1.22 -3.99
N GLU A 63 -28.42 -1.64 -3.85
CA GLU A 63 -28.77 -2.92 -3.24
C GLU A 63 -29.64 -3.73 -4.22
N GLY A 64 -29.42 -5.03 -4.26
CA GLY A 64 -30.18 -5.91 -5.15
C GLY A 64 -29.63 -7.32 -5.16
N SER A 65 -30.52 -8.31 -5.02
CA SER A 65 -30.18 -9.71 -5.28
C SER A 65 -30.28 -9.94 -6.78
N VAL A 66 -29.13 -9.90 -7.46
CA VAL A 66 -29.06 -10.01 -8.93
C VAL A 66 -28.75 -11.44 -9.32
N ASP A 67 -29.64 -12.02 -10.13
CA ASP A 67 -29.46 -13.31 -10.79
C ASP A 67 -29.20 -13.06 -12.28
N PHE A 68 -27.97 -13.33 -12.75
CA PHE A 68 -27.59 -13.23 -14.17
C PHE A 68 -27.85 -14.53 -14.94
N THR A 69 -28.46 -15.54 -14.31
CA THR A 69 -28.91 -16.70 -15.06
C THR A 69 -30.11 -16.28 -15.90
N ASP A 70 -29.98 -16.42 -17.23
CA ASP A 70 -30.94 -16.02 -18.26
C ASP A 70 -32.24 -16.88 -18.25
N ARG A 71 -32.76 -17.18 -17.04
CA ARG A 71 -33.98 -17.94 -16.84
C ARG A 71 -35.18 -17.02 -17.07
N ILE A 72 -35.86 -17.23 -18.19
CA ILE A 72 -37.15 -16.60 -18.48
C ILE A 72 -38.19 -17.14 -17.49
N GLY A 73 -38.42 -16.42 -16.39
CA GLY A 73 -39.38 -16.73 -15.34
C GLY A 73 -40.55 -15.74 -15.26
N ARG A 74 -41.57 -16.04 -14.45
CA ARG A 74 -42.73 -15.15 -14.22
C ARG A 74 -42.37 -13.84 -13.49
N ARG A 75 -41.21 -13.78 -12.81
CA ARG A 75 -40.72 -12.57 -12.14
C ARG A 75 -39.78 -11.81 -13.06
N VAL A 76 -40.02 -10.51 -13.20
CA VAL A 76 -39.10 -9.61 -13.92
C VAL A 76 -37.81 -9.54 -13.11
N CYS A 77 -36.71 -10.08 -13.64
CA CYS A 77 -35.38 -9.89 -13.07
C CYS A 77 -34.98 -8.41 -13.21
N ARG A 78 -35.22 -7.62 -12.17
CA ARG A 78 -34.62 -6.29 -12.07
C ARG A 78 -33.23 -6.46 -11.47
N GLY A 79 -32.26 -5.74 -12.00
CA GLY A 79 -30.88 -5.74 -11.49
C GLY A 79 -30.77 -4.99 -10.17
N TYR A 80 -29.63 -4.34 -9.95
CA TYR A 80 -29.45 -3.46 -8.80
C TYR A 80 -30.45 -2.30 -8.87
N ASP A 81 -31.11 -1.99 -7.75
CA ASP A 81 -31.97 -0.83 -7.62
C ASP A 81 -31.27 0.24 -6.75
N ALA A 82 -31.28 1.48 -7.22
CA ALA A 82 -30.78 2.63 -6.46
C ALA A 82 -31.82 3.15 -5.44
N ARG A 83 -33.02 2.55 -5.42
CA ARG A 83 -34.12 2.87 -4.49
C ARG A 83 -33.94 2.30 -3.08
N GLY A 84 -32.84 1.62 -2.79
CA GLY A 84 -32.50 1.06 -1.46
C GLY A 84 -32.28 2.10 -0.35
N SER A 85 -32.67 3.36 -0.54
CA SER A 85 -32.77 4.33 0.55
C SER A 85 -34.19 4.30 1.14
N GLY A 86 -34.51 3.25 1.89
CA GLY A 86 -35.54 3.29 2.93
C GLY A 86 -37.02 3.33 2.51
N ASP A 87 -37.36 3.23 1.22
CA ASP A 87 -38.76 3.24 0.79
C ASP A 87 -39.38 1.84 0.83
N TYR A 88 -40.17 1.62 1.88
CA TYR A 88 -40.91 0.43 2.28
C TYR A 88 -41.67 -0.30 1.15
N GLU A 89 -41.53 -1.62 1.05
CA GLU A 89 -42.26 -2.45 0.08
C GLU A 89 -43.72 -2.72 0.52
N LEU A 90 -44.69 -2.11 -0.17
CA LEU A 90 -46.09 -2.54 -0.15
C LEU A 90 -46.31 -3.64 -1.20
N VAL A 91 -46.86 -4.78 -0.78
CA VAL A 91 -47.16 -5.92 -1.67
C VAL A 91 -48.25 -5.53 -2.68
N GLY A 92 -48.06 -5.87 -3.95
CA GLY A 92 -49.05 -5.64 -5.01
C GLY A 92 -50.33 -6.49 -4.85
N LEU A 93 -51.45 -5.99 -5.37
CA LEU A 93 -52.77 -6.63 -5.28
C LEU A 93 -52.74 -8.10 -5.74
N GLY A 94 -53.02 -9.05 -4.83
CA GLY A 94 -53.26 -10.46 -5.16
C GLY A 94 -52.28 -11.48 -4.54
N GLU A 95 -51.20 -11.04 -3.88
CA GLU A 95 -50.28 -11.94 -3.18
C GLU A 95 -50.58 -12.01 -1.66
N LYS A 96 -50.28 -13.15 -1.02
CA LYS A 96 -50.46 -13.32 0.44
C LYS A 96 -49.32 -12.64 1.19
N GLU A 97 -49.67 -11.72 2.09
CA GLU A 97 -48.72 -11.00 2.95
C GLU A 97 -47.87 -11.96 3.80
N THR A 98 -46.57 -11.70 3.90
CA THR A 98 -45.72 -12.37 4.91
C THR A 98 -46.06 -11.85 6.32
N PRO A 99 -45.84 -12.63 7.40
CA PRO A 99 -46.12 -12.19 8.76
C PRO A 99 -45.38 -10.90 9.17
N VAL A 100 -44.18 -10.69 8.65
CA VAL A 100 -43.37 -9.48 8.90
C VAL A 100 -43.97 -8.27 8.18
N GLN A 101 -44.31 -8.40 6.89
CA GLN A 101 -45.01 -7.35 6.13
C GLN A 101 -46.37 -7.02 6.74
N LYS A 102 -47.11 -8.03 7.23
CA LYS A 102 -48.38 -7.82 7.91
C LYS A 102 -48.23 -7.05 9.23
N CYS A 103 -47.16 -7.34 10.00
CA CYS A 103 -46.84 -6.59 11.21
C CYS A 103 -46.52 -5.12 10.90
N GLN A 104 -45.75 -4.88 9.83
CA GLN A 104 -45.39 -3.54 9.37
C GLN A 104 -46.63 -2.77 8.86
N ARG A 105 -47.52 -3.42 8.09
CA ARG A 105 -48.80 -2.82 7.69
C ARG A 105 -49.65 -2.45 8.90
N LEU A 106 -49.79 -3.34 9.88
CA LEU A 106 -50.57 -3.08 11.10
C LEU A 106 -49.99 -1.91 11.91
N GLN A 107 -48.66 -1.76 11.98
CA GLN A 107 -48.03 -0.59 12.60
C GLN A 107 -48.38 0.70 11.88
N ILE A 108 -48.45 0.68 10.54
CA ILE A 108 -48.85 1.83 9.73
C ILE A 108 -50.34 2.14 9.94
N GLU A 109 -51.22 1.15 9.81
CA GLU A 109 -52.66 1.31 10.00
C GLU A 109 -53.00 1.84 11.41
N MET A 110 -52.28 1.41 12.46
CA MET A 110 -52.46 1.96 13.81
C MET A 110 -51.92 3.39 13.96
N ASN A 111 -50.89 3.78 13.22
CA ASN A 111 -50.42 5.17 13.20
C ASN A 111 -51.39 6.07 12.42
N GLU A 112 -51.93 5.57 11.31
CA GLU A 112 -52.94 6.26 10.52
C GLU A 112 -54.21 6.46 11.35
N LEU A 113 -54.71 5.41 12.01
CA LEU A 113 -55.86 5.48 12.91
C LEU A 113 -55.60 6.44 14.09
N LEU A 114 -54.38 6.48 14.64
CA LEU A 114 -54.02 7.44 15.68
C LEU A 114 -54.06 8.88 15.15
N ASN A 115 -53.59 9.11 13.93
CA ASN A 115 -53.64 10.42 13.27
C ASN A 115 -55.08 10.84 12.94
N GLU A 116 -55.94 9.91 12.53
CA GLU A 116 -57.37 10.17 12.30
C GLU A 116 -58.09 10.52 13.60
N VAL A 117 -57.85 9.78 14.68
CA VAL A 117 -58.41 10.09 16.01
C VAL A 117 -57.90 11.44 16.51
N ALA A 118 -56.62 11.77 16.29
CA ALA A 118 -56.08 13.09 16.62
C ALA A 118 -56.70 14.22 15.77
N ALA A 119 -56.99 13.97 14.49
CA ALA A 119 -57.68 14.93 13.63
C ALA A 119 -59.13 15.16 14.08
N LEU A 120 -59.85 14.10 14.47
CA LEU A 120 -61.19 14.18 15.02
C LEU A 120 -61.22 14.90 16.39
N GLN A 121 -60.17 14.81 17.20
CA GLN A 121 -60.08 15.58 18.46
C GLN A 121 -60.00 17.10 18.24
N VAL A 122 -59.45 17.54 17.10
CA VAL A 122 -59.27 18.97 16.78
C VAL A 122 -60.54 19.59 16.19
N ASP A 123 -61.51 18.78 15.77
CA ASP A 123 -62.75 19.25 15.16
C ASP A 123 -63.67 19.96 16.16
N ARG A 124 -63.93 21.24 15.92
CA ARG A 124 -64.65 22.17 16.83
C ARG A 124 -66.14 21.85 17.07
N LYS A 125 -66.69 20.82 16.42
CA LYS A 125 -68.14 20.47 16.47
C LYS A 125 -68.49 19.39 17.49
N ILE A 126 -67.50 18.86 18.20
CA ILE A 126 -67.63 17.66 19.05
C ILE A 126 -67.84 18.08 20.51
N ALA A 127 -68.82 17.47 21.18
CA ALA A 127 -69.12 17.75 22.59
C ALA A 127 -67.95 17.34 23.50
N ASP A 128 -67.78 17.99 24.66
CA ASP A 128 -66.63 17.69 25.55
C ASP A 128 -66.66 16.24 26.09
N GLU A 129 -67.82 15.60 26.15
CA GLU A 129 -67.97 14.17 26.47
C GLU A 129 -67.42 13.26 25.36
N GLU A 130 -67.61 13.63 24.10
CA GLU A 130 -67.09 12.90 22.94
C GLU A 130 -65.56 13.07 22.82
N LYS A 131 -65.01 14.24 23.18
CA LYS A 131 -63.55 14.45 23.27
C LYS A 131 -62.89 13.53 24.30
N GLN A 132 -63.51 13.34 25.47
CA GLN A 132 -63.01 12.39 26.47
C GLN A 132 -63.07 10.94 25.95
N SER A 133 -64.07 10.60 25.12
CA SER A 133 -64.14 9.30 24.45
C SER A 133 -63.01 9.11 23.42
N TYR A 134 -62.72 10.11 22.60
CA TYR A 134 -61.59 10.06 21.66
C TYR A 134 -60.23 9.97 22.36
N ASP A 135 -60.07 10.62 23.51
CA ASP A 135 -58.84 10.51 24.32
C ASP A 135 -58.69 9.10 24.90
N ALA A 136 -59.79 8.52 25.42
CA ALA A 136 -59.80 7.12 25.82
C ALA A 136 -59.44 6.18 24.65
N VAL A 137 -59.98 6.41 23.45
CA VAL A 137 -59.65 5.61 22.25
C VAL A 137 -58.17 5.79 21.85
N ALA A 138 -57.64 7.01 21.87
CA ALA A 138 -56.22 7.27 21.60
C ALA A 138 -55.29 6.58 22.61
N THR A 139 -55.66 6.54 23.90
CA THR A 139 -54.90 5.79 24.91
C THR A 139 -54.94 4.27 24.65
N VAL A 140 -56.06 3.73 24.18
CA VAL A 140 -56.17 2.31 23.78
C VAL A 140 -55.32 2.01 22.53
N ILE A 141 -55.34 2.87 21.52
CA ILE A 141 -54.53 2.68 20.30
C ILE A 141 -53.03 2.77 20.62
N THR A 142 -52.62 3.72 21.45
CA THR A 142 -51.22 3.86 21.87
C THR A 142 -50.74 2.69 22.73
N THR A 143 -51.59 2.14 23.60
CA THR A 143 -51.26 0.93 24.36
C THR A 143 -51.18 -0.30 23.45
N ALA A 144 -52.09 -0.47 22.50
CA ALA A 144 -52.02 -1.53 21.49
C ALA A 144 -50.74 -1.43 20.64
N LYS A 145 -50.32 -0.20 20.27
CA LYS A 145 -49.07 0.05 19.53
C LYS A 145 -47.85 -0.36 20.35
N LYS A 146 -47.81 0.05 21.62
CA LYS A 146 -46.75 -0.37 22.54
C LYS A 146 -46.71 -1.88 22.69
N VAL A 147 -47.86 -2.57 22.76
CA VAL A 147 -47.92 -4.03 22.80
C VAL A 147 -47.32 -4.63 21.53
N LEU A 148 -47.72 -4.15 20.34
CA LEU A 148 -47.20 -4.61 19.06
C LEU A 148 -45.67 -4.42 18.93
N ASP A 149 -45.16 -3.27 19.38
CA ASP A 149 -43.73 -2.95 19.40
C ASP A 149 -42.97 -3.82 20.43
N THR A 150 -43.55 -4.08 21.61
CA THR A 150 -42.94 -4.96 22.63
C THR A 150 -42.92 -6.43 22.24
N LEU A 151 -43.89 -6.89 21.44
CA LEU A 151 -43.92 -8.27 20.95
C LEU A 151 -42.78 -8.57 19.98
N LYS A 152 -42.06 -7.54 19.48
CA LYS A 152 -40.84 -7.65 18.66
C LYS A 152 -40.89 -8.82 17.67
N LEU A 153 -42.03 -8.95 16.98
CA LEU A 153 -42.31 -10.06 16.07
C LEU A 153 -41.29 -10.10 14.92
N GLU A 154 -40.73 -8.94 14.56
CA GLU A 154 -39.64 -8.81 13.59
C GLU A 154 -38.32 -9.46 14.07
N GLN A 155 -38.07 -9.49 15.38
CA GLN A 155 -36.90 -10.13 15.99
C GLN A 155 -37.08 -11.64 16.14
N VAL A 156 -38.32 -12.11 16.34
CA VAL A 156 -38.67 -13.53 16.52
C VAL A 156 -38.92 -14.25 15.19
N LEU A 157 -39.51 -13.57 14.19
CA LEU A 157 -39.79 -14.15 12.87
C LEU A 157 -38.72 -13.79 11.81
N GLY A 158 -37.93 -12.73 12.03
CA GLY A 158 -36.96 -12.23 11.04
C GLY A 158 -35.52 -12.73 11.21
N LYS A 159 -35.19 -13.46 12.30
CA LYS A 159 -33.85 -14.00 12.52
C LYS A 159 -33.90 -15.44 13.00
N GLU A 160 -33.61 -16.38 12.10
CA GLU A 160 -33.00 -17.64 12.49
C GLU A 160 -31.74 -17.34 13.33
N GLN A 161 -31.59 -18.06 14.44
CA GLN A 161 -30.44 -18.12 15.35
C GLN A 161 -30.42 -17.12 16.51
N VAL A 162 -30.97 -17.59 17.64
CA VAL A 162 -30.48 -17.21 18.98
C VAL A 162 -29.12 -17.91 19.19
N PRO A 163 -28.05 -17.20 19.60
CA PRO A 163 -26.77 -17.84 19.89
C PRO A 163 -26.95 -18.84 21.03
N ASN A 164 -26.58 -20.09 20.73
CA ASN A 164 -26.81 -21.21 21.63
C ASN A 164 -25.98 -20.98 22.92
N SER A 165 -26.55 -21.20 24.11
CA SER A 165 -25.86 -20.96 25.40
C SER A 165 -24.53 -21.69 25.54
N LYS A 166 -24.31 -22.73 24.73
CA LYS A 166 -23.06 -23.48 24.61
C LYS A 166 -21.93 -22.66 23.96
N GLN A 167 -22.22 -21.81 22.98
CA GLN A 167 -21.22 -20.96 22.31
C GLN A 167 -20.72 -19.85 23.25
N VAL A 168 -21.63 -19.27 24.03
CA VAL A 168 -21.27 -18.27 25.05
C VAL A 168 -20.39 -18.89 26.14
N LYS A 169 -20.73 -20.10 26.60
CA LYS A 169 -19.90 -20.84 27.58
C LYS A 169 -18.55 -21.27 27.02
N ALA A 170 -18.48 -21.65 25.73
CA ALA A 170 -17.23 -22.00 25.08
C ALA A 170 -16.29 -20.80 24.92
N LEU A 171 -16.84 -19.62 24.60
CA LEU A 171 -16.08 -18.37 24.54
C LEU A 171 -15.58 -17.93 25.92
N ILE A 172 -16.40 -18.07 26.97
CA ILE A 172 -15.98 -17.79 28.35
C ILE A 172 -14.84 -18.72 28.78
N SER A 173 -14.95 -20.02 28.46
CA SER A 173 -13.92 -21.01 28.77
C SER A 173 -12.61 -20.73 28.01
N GLN A 174 -12.67 -20.32 26.75
CA GLN A 174 -11.49 -19.89 25.99
C GLN A 174 -10.84 -18.65 26.63
N VAL A 175 -11.63 -17.67 27.05
CA VAL A 175 -11.11 -16.47 27.73
C VAL A 175 -10.48 -16.80 29.08
N GLU A 176 -11.00 -17.78 29.81
CA GLU A 176 -10.40 -18.27 31.07
C GLU A 176 -9.11 -19.06 30.84
N GLU A 177 -9.05 -19.91 29.81
CA GLU A 177 -7.82 -20.60 29.39
C GLU A 177 -6.72 -19.61 28.97
N PHE A 178 -7.10 -18.56 28.23
CA PHE A 178 -6.20 -17.47 27.85
C PHE A 178 -5.70 -16.66 29.06
N LYS A 179 -6.48 -16.56 30.13
CA LYS A 179 -6.05 -15.91 31.39
C LYS A 179 -5.10 -16.79 32.21
N GLN A 180 -5.26 -18.12 32.17
CA GLN A 180 -4.45 -19.05 32.94
C GLN A 180 -3.11 -19.40 32.27
N SER A 181 -3.01 -19.30 30.94
CA SER A 181 -1.80 -19.68 30.20
C SER A 181 -0.58 -18.79 30.46
N GLY A 182 -0.71 -17.69 31.22
CA GLY A 182 0.42 -16.95 31.80
C GLY A 182 1.40 -16.31 30.82
N VAL A 183 1.22 -16.50 29.50
CA VAL A 183 1.98 -15.82 28.46
C VAL A 183 1.28 -14.51 28.15
N LEU A 184 1.35 -13.57 29.10
CA LEU A 184 1.24 -12.16 28.77
C LEU A 184 2.57 -11.74 28.14
N THR A 185 2.79 -12.12 26.88
CA THR A 185 3.58 -11.23 26.04
C THR A 185 2.82 -9.92 26.04
N ALA A 186 3.44 -8.87 26.58
CA ALA A 186 2.89 -7.54 26.54
C ALA A 186 2.53 -7.24 25.08
N ILE A 187 1.22 -7.18 24.78
CA ILE A 187 0.74 -6.62 23.52
C ILE A 187 1.36 -5.21 23.50
N PRO A 188 2.21 -4.88 22.51
CA PRO A 188 2.76 -3.55 22.41
C PRO A 188 1.58 -2.59 22.42
N THR A 189 1.59 -1.60 23.32
CA THR A 189 0.52 -0.61 23.40
C THR A 189 0.28 -0.01 22.00
N PRO A 190 -0.87 -0.25 21.35
CA PRO A 190 -1.08 0.09 19.93
C PRO A 190 -1.08 1.62 19.65
N GLY A 191 -0.93 2.46 20.67
CA GLY A 191 -0.94 3.91 20.54
C GLY A 191 0.38 4.54 20.12
N THR A 192 1.54 3.93 20.40
CA THR A 192 2.84 4.53 20.06
C THR A 192 3.16 4.42 18.58
N ASP A 193 2.77 3.30 17.96
CA ASP A 193 2.95 3.07 16.53
C ASP A 193 1.96 3.93 15.70
N LEU A 194 0.72 4.06 16.17
CA LEU A 194 -0.25 4.98 15.56
C LEU A 194 0.20 6.45 15.64
N ALA A 195 0.78 6.86 16.77
CA ALA A 195 1.30 8.22 16.92
C ALA A 195 2.54 8.48 16.04
N ALA A 196 3.41 7.48 15.87
CA ALA A 196 4.57 7.57 14.99
C ALA A 196 4.16 7.63 13.50
N THR A 197 3.27 6.75 13.07
CA THR A 197 2.72 6.73 11.71
C THR A 197 1.94 8.00 11.38
N ALA A 198 1.17 8.54 12.33
CA ALA A 198 0.49 9.83 12.15
C ALA A 198 1.49 10.99 11.95
N ARG A 199 2.62 10.99 12.68
CA ARG A 199 3.68 11.98 12.47
C ARG A 199 4.32 11.83 11.09
N VAL A 200 4.64 10.62 10.66
CA VAL A 200 5.17 10.34 9.31
C VAL A 200 4.20 10.82 8.24
N ALA A 201 2.90 10.52 8.36
CA ALA A 201 1.87 11.00 7.44
C ALA A 201 1.77 12.54 7.39
N SER A 202 1.93 13.22 8.53
CA SER A 202 1.95 14.69 8.56
C SER A 202 3.17 15.29 7.84
N LEU A 203 4.34 14.63 7.97
CA LEU A 203 5.56 15.03 7.28
C LEU A 203 5.46 14.77 5.78
N GLU A 204 4.89 13.63 5.39
CA GLU A 204 4.61 13.27 4.00
C GLU A 204 3.63 14.26 3.36
N GLN A 205 2.56 14.64 4.05
CA GLN A 205 1.62 15.65 3.57
C GLN A 205 2.32 17.00 3.35
N ARG A 206 3.16 17.43 4.30
CA ARG A 206 3.92 18.68 4.18
C ARG A 206 4.95 18.60 3.04
N LEU A 207 5.61 17.46 2.87
CA LEU A 207 6.55 17.21 1.77
C LEU A 207 5.81 17.30 0.43
N SER A 208 4.66 16.64 0.29
CA SER A 208 3.81 16.71 -0.90
C SER A 208 3.35 18.14 -1.21
N GLN A 209 3.04 18.95 -0.20
CA GLN A 209 2.73 20.37 -0.38
C GLN A 209 3.94 21.14 -0.92
N LEU A 210 5.13 20.91 -0.37
CA LEU A 210 6.37 21.54 -0.85
C LEU A 210 6.69 21.11 -2.29
N GLU A 211 6.54 19.82 -2.61
CA GLU A 211 6.72 19.28 -3.96
C GLU A 211 5.74 19.88 -4.97
N LYS A 212 4.48 20.13 -4.57
CA LYS A 212 3.50 20.83 -5.42
C LYS A 212 3.89 22.27 -5.70
N VAL A 213 4.45 22.98 -4.71
CA VAL A 213 4.87 24.39 -4.85
C VAL A 213 6.14 24.50 -5.69
N VAL A 214 7.14 23.65 -5.45
CA VAL A 214 8.40 23.63 -6.22
C VAL A 214 8.18 23.07 -7.63
N GLY A 215 7.17 22.21 -7.79
CA GLY A 215 6.78 21.61 -9.06
C GLY A 215 7.54 20.31 -9.33
N ALA A 216 7.02 19.20 -8.81
CA ALA A 216 7.55 17.84 -9.06
C ALA A 216 7.32 17.31 -10.50
N GLN A 217 6.82 18.14 -11.42
CA GLN A 217 6.57 17.72 -12.80
C GLN A 217 7.86 17.92 -13.61
N PRO A 218 8.49 16.84 -14.10
CA PRO A 218 9.74 16.93 -14.86
C PRO A 218 9.57 17.86 -16.06
N ASP A 219 8.40 17.87 -16.71
CA ASP A 219 8.09 18.73 -17.87
C ASP A 219 8.24 20.22 -17.59
N LYS A 220 7.84 20.68 -16.39
CA LYS A 220 7.94 22.09 -16.00
C LYS A 220 9.38 22.47 -15.70
N LEU A 221 10.15 21.54 -15.12
CA LEU A 221 11.58 21.72 -14.88
C LEU A 221 12.34 21.74 -16.20
N SER A 222 12.03 20.84 -17.15
CA SER A 222 12.64 20.83 -18.49
C SER A 222 12.40 22.14 -19.25
N ARG A 223 11.19 22.73 -19.15
CA ARG A 223 10.92 24.06 -19.73
C ARG A 223 11.77 25.16 -19.09
N LEU A 224 11.97 25.13 -17.77
CA LEU A 224 12.83 26.10 -17.07
C LEU A 224 14.30 25.88 -17.44
N THR A 225 14.75 24.63 -17.52
CA THR A 225 16.10 24.27 -17.96
C THR A 225 16.35 24.73 -19.39
N ALA A 226 15.41 24.53 -20.32
CA ALA A 226 15.55 25.01 -21.71
C ALA A 226 15.63 26.55 -21.80
N ALA A 227 14.92 27.28 -20.93
CA ALA A 227 14.93 28.74 -20.93
C ALA A 227 16.13 29.38 -20.21
N THR A 228 16.76 28.65 -19.29
CA THR A 228 17.85 29.15 -18.42
C THR A 228 19.18 28.41 -18.59
N ASN A 229 19.21 27.29 -19.30
CA ASN A 229 20.34 26.36 -19.38
C ASN A 229 20.90 25.95 -18.01
N THR A 230 20.05 25.89 -16.97
CA THR A 230 20.47 25.51 -15.62
C THR A 230 19.60 24.41 -15.05
N ASN A 231 20.23 23.44 -14.37
CA ASN A 231 19.55 22.31 -13.73
C ASN A 231 19.11 22.62 -12.28
N ASN A 232 19.49 23.78 -11.75
CA ASN A 232 19.19 24.20 -10.38
C ASN A 232 18.17 25.35 -10.40
N VAL A 233 17.03 25.16 -9.73
CA VAL A 233 15.96 26.18 -9.61
C VAL A 233 16.48 27.49 -9.01
N LEU A 234 17.40 27.43 -8.04
CA LEU A 234 17.99 28.63 -7.45
C LEU A 234 18.84 29.40 -8.46
N GLU A 235 19.59 28.69 -9.30
CA GLU A 235 20.41 29.30 -10.33
C GLU A 235 19.55 29.88 -11.45
N ALA A 236 18.49 29.17 -11.86
CA ALA A 236 17.49 29.66 -12.78
C ALA A 236 16.84 30.96 -12.27
N VAL A 237 16.41 31.02 -11.00
CA VAL A 237 15.86 32.24 -10.38
C VAL A 237 16.90 33.36 -10.34
N ARG A 238 18.17 33.05 -10.02
CA ARG A 238 19.25 34.04 -10.06
C ARG A 238 19.45 34.60 -11.48
N GLN A 239 19.48 33.74 -12.50
CA GLN A 239 19.58 34.19 -13.88
C GLN A 239 18.36 35.01 -14.35
N LEU A 240 17.14 34.61 -13.96
CA LEU A 240 15.96 35.43 -14.21
C LEU A 240 16.05 36.77 -13.49
N SER A 241 16.57 36.79 -12.26
CA SER A 241 16.76 38.02 -11.49
C SER A 241 17.81 38.95 -12.11
N THR A 242 18.91 38.41 -12.65
CA THR A 242 19.91 39.21 -13.37
C THR A 242 19.33 39.73 -14.68
N LYS A 243 18.65 38.89 -15.47
CA LYS A 243 17.91 39.32 -16.67
C LYS A 243 16.85 40.39 -16.35
N ALA A 244 16.15 40.27 -15.22
CA ALA A 244 15.20 41.28 -14.76
C ALA A 244 15.89 42.58 -14.32
N ALA A 245 17.10 42.50 -13.74
CA ALA A 245 17.90 43.67 -13.42
C ALA A 245 18.42 44.38 -14.69
N LEU A 246 18.66 43.64 -15.79
CA LEU A 246 19.01 44.21 -17.09
C LEU A 246 17.85 45.00 -17.74
N LEU A 247 16.60 44.75 -17.33
CA LEU A 247 15.44 45.54 -17.78
C LEU A 247 15.39 46.95 -17.14
N GLN A 248 16.34 47.29 -16.26
CA GLN A 248 16.48 48.63 -15.68
C GLN A 248 17.60 49.40 -16.42
N PRO A 249 17.28 50.17 -17.48
CA PRO A 249 18.27 50.80 -18.35
C PRO A 249 19.23 51.74 -17.62
N GLU A 250 18.75 52.50 -16.62
CA GLU A 250 19.58 53.42 -15.82
C GLU A 250 20.73 52.72 -15.06
N LYS A 251 20.53 51.45 -14.68
CA LYS A 251 21.55 50.67 -13.98
C LYS A 251 22.53 50.01 -14.95
N LEU A 252 22.16 49.82 -16.21
CA LEU A 252 22.99 49.18 -17.21
C LEU A 252 24.14 50.12 -17.64
N ASP A 253 23.84 51.39 -17.91
CA ASP A 253 24.84 52.40 -18.29
C ASP A 253 25.89 52.63 -17.19
N THR A 254 25.45 52.65 -15.92
CA THR A 254 26.36 52.82 -14.78
C THR A 254 27.21 51.58 -14.51
N ILE A 255 26.68 50.38 -14.78
CA ILE A 255 27.45 49.14 -14.71
C ILE A 255 28.46 49.09 -15.86
N GLU A 256 28.06 49.44 -17.08
CA GLU A 256 28.91 49.44 -18.27
C GLU A 256 30.14 50.35 -18.07
N GLN A 257 29.93 51.60 -17.63
CA GLN A 257 31.04 52.52 -17.34
C GLN A 257 32.03 51.97 -16.29
N ARG A 258 31.52 51.28 -15.25
CA ARG A 258 32.37 50.65 -14.22
C ARG A 258 33.12 49.44 -14.77
N LEU A 259 32.50 48.68 -15.66
CA LEU A 259 33.07 47.50 -16.29
C LEU A 259 34.19 47.89 -17.27
N THR A 260 34.00 48.94 -18.07
CA THR A 260 35.06 49.51 -18.93
C THR A 260 36.25 50.01 -18.11
N SER A 261 36.00 50.68 -16.97
CA SER A 261 37.07 51.13 -16.07
C SER A 261 37.82 49.95 -15.43
N LEU A 262 37.12 48.86 -15.09
CA LEU A 262 37.72 47.67 -14.52
C LEU A 262 38.56 46.91 -15.57
N ALA A 263 38.06 46.77 -16.80
CA ALA A 263 38.77 46.15 -17.91
C ALA A 263 40.11 46.85 -18.16
N GLY A 264 40.11 48.19 -18.27
CA GLY A 264 41.36 48.95 -18.44
C GLY A 264 42.34 48.81 -17.28
N LYS A 265 41.85 48.61 -16.04
CA LYS A 265 42.73 48.30 -14.88
C LYS A 265 43.26 46.87 -14.94
N MET A 266 42.48 45.92 -15.46
CA MET A 266 42.87 44.52 -15.60
C MET A 266 43.94 44.36 -16.68
N ASP A 267 43.80 45.06 -17.81
CA ASP A 267 44.82 45.11 -18.86
C ASP A 267 46.13 45.71 -18.35
N ALA A 268 46.06 46.80 -17.59
CA ALA A 268 47.24 47.41 -16.96
C ALA A 268 47.92 46.52 -15.90
N ILE A 269 47.20 45.56 -15.31
CA ILE A 269 47.76 44.56 -14.39
C ILE A 269 48.37 43.40 -15.19
N ALA A 270 47.70 42.94 -16.25
CA ALA A 270 48.18 41.88 -17.13
C ALA A 270 49.51 42.24 -17.81
N GLU A 271 49.67 43.50 -18.23
CA GLU A 271 50.95 44.00 -18.77
C GLU A 271 52.08 43.95 -17.72
N LYS A 272 51.76 44.15 -16.44
CA LYS A 272 52.73 44.13 -15.33
C LYS A 272 53.01 42.73 -14.78
N SER A 273 52.15 41.76 -15.08
CA SER A 273 52.18 40.40 -14.51
C SER A 273 52.59 39.33 -15.52
N SER A 274 53.25 39.68 -16.62
CA SER A 274 53.75 38.70 -17.60
C SER A 274 54.86 37.83 -16.97
N GLY A 275 54.42 36.77 -16.29
CA GLY A 275 55.21 35.82 -15.52
C GLY A 275 56.04 34.87 -16.39
N SER A 276 57.04 34.26 -15.76
CA SER A 276 58.02 33.38 -16.40
C SER A 276 57.42 32.05 -16.85
N ALA A 277 58.07 31.33 -17.78
CA ALA A 277 57.61 30.03 -18.28
C ALA A 277 57.41 28.93 -17.20
N GLN A 278 57.94 29.14 -15.99
CA GLN A 278 57.72 28.26 -14.85
C GLN A 278 56.34 28.45 -14.21
N ASP A 279 55.72 29.62 -14.38
CA ASP A 279 54.38 29.92 -13.89
C ASP A 279 53.33 29.23 -14.77
N ALA A 280 53.51 29.18 -16.09
CA ALA A 280 52.62 28.44 -17.00
C ALA A 280 52.47 26.94 -16.64
N LYS A 281 53.54 26.26 -16.21
CA LYS A 281 53.47 24.86 -15.74
C LYS A 281 52.78 24.71 -14.38
N ARG A 282 52.86 25.73 -13.53
CA ARG A 282 52.11 25.75 -12.25
C ARG A 282 50.65 26.06 -12.52
N ASP A 283 50.35 27.00 -13.40
CA ASP A 283 49.00 27.38 -13.79
C ASP A 283 48.27 26.23 -14.46
N GLN A 284 48.95 25.44 -15.30
CA GLN A 284 48.39 24.22 -15.86
C GLN A 284 48.02 23.21 -14.76
N LYS A 285 48.92 22.97 -13.79
CA LYS A 285 48.63 22.08 -12.65
C LYS A 285 47.51 22.62 -11.74
N ILE A 286 47.45 23.93 -11.53
CA ILE A 286 46.40 24.59 -10.75
C ILE A 286 45.06 24.44 -11.48
N THR A 287 45.05 24.54 -12.81
CA THR A 287 43.86 24.34 -13.63
C THR A 287 43.39 22.89 -13.56
N GLU A 288 44.30 21.91 -13.71
CA GLU A 288 43.98 20.49 -13.54
C GLU A 288 43.43 20.18 -12.13
N LEU A 289 44.02 20.75 -11.07
CA LEU A 289 43.54 20.61 -9.70
C LEU A 289 42.17 21.27 -9.50
N TYR A 290 41.94 22.43 -10.13
CA TYR A 290 40.67 23.12 -10.09
C TYR A 290 39.57 22.31 -10.79
N ASP A 291 39.87 21.70 -11.94
CA ASP A 291 38.90 20.84 -12.64
C ASP A 291 38.57 19.60 -11.83
N ILE A 292 39.55 18.98 -11.17
CA ILE A 292 39.32 17.87 -10.24
C ILE A 292 38.45 18.33 -9.07
N ALA A 293 38.77 19.48 -8.45
CA ALA A 293 37.99 20.02 -7.34
C ALA A 293 36.55 20.34 -7.73
N LYS A 294 36.34 20.94 -8.91
CA LYS A 294 35.01 21.24 -9.45
C LYS A 294 34.20 19.98 -9.76
N ARG A 295 34.87 18.93 -10.23
CA ARG A 295 34.23 17.61 -10.45
C ARG A 295 33.85 16.93 -9.13
N THR A 296 34.61 17.12 -8.06
CA THR A 296 34.35 16.50 -6.75
C THR A 296 33.40 17.32 -5.87
N GLU A 297 33.25 18.62 -6.10
CA GLU A 297 32.33 19.52 -5.38
C GLU A 297 30.90 18.95 -5.23
N PRO A 298 30.19 18.51 -6.30
CA PRO A 298 28.85 17.95 -6.14
C PRO A 298 28.85 16.63 -5.34
N VAL A 299 29.94 15.86 -5.39
CA VAL A 299 30.08 14.61 -4.61
C VAL A 299 30.25 14.91 -3.13
N VAL A 300 30.97 15.97 -2.78
CA VAL A 300 31.17 16.40 -1.39
C VAL A 300 29.86 16.84 -0.75
N GLU A 301 28.98 17.53 -1.48
CA GLU A 301 27.65 17.92 -0.98
C GLU A 301 26.75 16.70 -0.69
N ILE A 302 26.85 15.65 -1.49
CA ILE A 302 26.02 14.44 -1.37
C ILE A 302 26.57 13.45 -0.32
N LEU A 303 27.87 13.51 -0.02
CA LEU A 303 28.53 12.54 0.87
C LEU A 303 27.90 12.45 2.28
N PRO A 304 27.59 13.56 2.98
CA PRO A 304 26.90 13.50 4.28
C PRO A 304 25.55 12.78 4.18
N HIS A 305 24.76 13.05 3.13
CA HIS A 305 23.46 12.42 2.91
C HIS A 305 23.57 10.91 2.66
N VAL A 306 24.62 10.47 1.96
CA VAL A 306 24.90 9.04 1.77
C VAL A 306 25.24 8.37 3.10
N ILE A 307 26.03 9.04 3.95
CA ILE A 307 26.37 8.52 5.28
C ILE A 307 25.12 8.43 6.17
N GLU A 308 24.29 9.47 6.21
CA GLU A 308 23.02 9.47 6.95
C GLU A 308 22.08 8.36 6.46
N ARG A 309 21.98 8.15 5.14
CA ARG A 309 21.22 7.06 4.56
C ARG A 309 21.78 5.69 4.96
N MET A 310 23.10 5.53 4.96
CA MET A 310 23.74 4.29 5.42
C MET A 310 23.51 4.03 6.92
N GLN A 311 23.51 5.07 7.75
CA GLN A 311 23.18 4.98 9.18
C GLN A 311 21.70 4.60 9.39
N ALA A 312 20.78 5.24 8.67
CA ALA A 312 19.36 4.91 8.74
C ALA A 312 19.08 3.46 8.31
N LEU A 313 19.84 2.95 7.32
CA LEU A 313 19.75 1.57 6.82
C LEU A 313 20.59 0.56 7.62
N GLU A 314 21.31 0.98 8.65
CA GLU A 314 22.21 0.10 9.42
C GLU A 314 21.45 -1.08 10.05
N ALA A 315 20.28 -0.82 10.63
CA ALA A 315 19.46 -1.87 11.25
C ALA A 315 18.99 -2.91 10.21
N LEU A 316 18.62 -2.45 9.01
CA LEU A 316 18.23 -3.33 7.90
C LEU A 316 19.42 -4.16 7.40
N HIS A 317 20.59 -3.52 7.23
CA HIS A 317 21.81 -4.23 6.83
C HIS A 317 22.24 -5.27 7.87
N LYS A 318 22.16 -4.96 9.17
CA LYS A 318 22.42 -5.92 10.25
C LYS A 318 21.43 -7.08 10.22
N TYR A 319 20.15 -6.80 9.99
CA TYR A 319 19.13 -7.84 9.85
C TYR A 319 19.41 -8.74 8.65
N ALA A 320 19.73 -8.17 7.47
CA ALA A 320 20.08 -8.94 6.27
C ALA A 320 21.33 -9.82 6.46
N ASN A 321 22.34 -9.32 7.17
CA ASN A 321 23.53 -10.10 7.51
C ASN A 321 23.20 -11.26 8.47
N ASN A 322 22.40 -11.02 9.50
CA ASN A 322 21.93 -12.07 10.40
C ASN A 322 21.06 -13.10 9.67
N PHE A 323 20.23 -12.66 8.73
CA PHE A 323 19.41 -13.55 7.91
C PHE A 323 20.25 -14.50 7.07
N ALA A 324 21.33 -14.02 6.44
CA ALA A 324 22.27 -14.88 5.72
C ALA A 324 22.93 -15.93 6.64
N LYS A 325 23.28 -15.57 7.89
CA LYS A 325 23.80 -16.52 8.88
C LYS A 325 22.76 -17.55 9.31
N ILE A 326 21.52 -17.13 9.57
CA ILE A 326 20.43 -18.02 9.92
C ILE A 326 20.17 -19.03 8.80
N ILE A 327 20.20 -18.59 7.53
CA ILE A 327 20.09 -19.50 6.38
C ILE A 327 21.23 -20.54 6.38
N ALA A 328 22.48 -20.11 6.57
CA ALA A 328 23.62 -21.03 6.62
C ALA A 328 23.50 -22.04 7.78
N GLU A 329 23.02 -21.61 8.95
CA GLU A 329 22.76 -22.51 10.09
C GLU A 329 21.63 -23.49 9.81
N ILE A 330 20.56 -23.04 9.13
CA ILE A 330 19.45 -23.91 8.72
C ILE A 330 19.94 -24.94 7.70
N GLU A 331 20.75 -24.54 6.72
CA GLU A 331 21.33 -25.43 5.71
C GLU A 331 22.24 -26.49 6.37
N GLN A 332 23.08 -26.10 7.33
CA GLN A 332 23.90 -27.03 8.10
C GLN A 332 23.04 -28.02 8.91
N LYS A 333 21.99 -27.54 9.59
CA LYS A 333 21.06 -28.40 10.34
C LYS A 333 20.31 -29.34 9.41
N GLN A 334 19.87 -28.87 8.26
CA GLN A 334 19.20 -29.68 7.24
C GLN A 334 20.14 -30.76 6.68
N GLY A 335 21.41 -30.43 6.43
CA GLY A 335 22.43 -31.41 6.06
C GLY A 335 22.61 -32.49 7.12
N THR A 336 22.73 -32.09 8.39
CA THR A 336 22.87 -33.01 9.53
C THR A 336 21.65 -33.94 9.68
N ILE A 337 20.44 -33.40 9.57
CA ILE A 337 19.18 -34.18 9.61
C ILE A 337 19.13 -35.17 8.44
N THR A 338 19.53 -34.73 7.25
CA THR A 338 19.56 -35.58 6.06
C THR A 338 20.53 -36.76 6.25
N THR A 339 21.73 -36.50 6.76
CA THR A 339 22.70 -37.57 7.10
C THR A 339 22.15 -38.50 8.18
N SER A 340 21.53 -37.97 9.24
CA SER A 340 20.92 -38.79 10.29
C SER A 340 19.78 -39.68 9.76
N LEU A 341 18.99 -39.18 8.81
CA LEU A 341 17.92 -39.93 8.17
C LEU A 341 18.46 -41.05 7.29
N VAL A 342 19.55 -40.81 6.56
CA VAL A 342 20.28 -41.85 5.81
C VAL A 342 20.81 -42.93 6.76
N ASN A 343 21.47 -42.55 7.85
CA ASN A 343 21.97 -43.50 8.84
C ASN A 343 20.85 -44.33 9.48
N ASN A 344 19.71 -43.70 9.83
CA ASN A 344 18.55 -44.40 10.37
C ASN A 344 17.95 -45.39 9.36
N LYS A 345 17.95 -45.03 8.07
CA LYS A 345 17.51 -45.94 6.99
C LYS A 345 18.42 -47.16 6.87
N GLU A 346 19.74 -46.96 6.94
CA GLU A 346 20.71 -48.07 6.94
C GLU A 346 20.57 -48.97 8.17
N LEU A 347 20.39 -48.39 9.35
CA LEU A 347 20.14 -49.14 10.59
C LEU A 347 18.86 -49.97 10.50
N LEU A 348 17.77 -49.40 9.98
CA LEU A 348 16.52 -50.15 9.76
C LEU A 348 16.70 -51.29 8.77
N HIS A 349 17.47 -51.08 7.69
CA HIS A 349 17.77 -52.15 6.74
C HIS A 349 18.59 -53.28 7.41
N SER A 350 19.60 -52.93 8.22
CA SER A 350 20.38 -53.91 8.99
C SER A 350 19.52 -54.67 10.01
N VAL A 351 18.61 -53.97 10.70
CA VAL A 351 17.64 -54.59 11.60
C VAL A 351 16.71 -55.54 10.84
N GLN A 352 16.19 -55.12 9.68
CA GLN A 352 15.36 -55.96 8.83
C GLN A 352 16.09 -57.24 8.37
N GLU A 353 17.36 -57.10 7.97
CA GLU A 353 18.19 -58.23 7.56
C GLU A 353 18.49 -59.19 8.71
N THR A 354 18.84 -58.66 9.89
CA THR A 354 19.05 -59.48 11.09
C THR A 354 17.77 -60.17 11.56
N PHE A 355 16.59 -59.52 11.44
CA PHE A 355 15.31 -60.18 11.69
C PHE A 355 15.04 -61.31 10.70
N ALA A 356 15.34 -61.13 9.41
CA ALA A 356 15.18 -62.18 8.40
C ALA A 356 16.08 -63.39 8.72
N GLN A 357 17.36 -63.16 9.01
CA GLN A 357 18.32 -64.21 9.39
C GLN A 357 17.92 -64.92 10.69
N ASN A 358 17.45 -64.17 11.70
CA ASN A 358 16.97 -64.73 12.96
C ASN A 358 15.73 -65.60 12.75
N LEU A 359 14.78 -65.15 11.91
CA LEU A 359 13.57 -65.91 11.57
C LEU A 359 13.90 -67.21 10.83
N GLU A 360 14.84 -67.16 9.89
CA GLU A 360 15.33 -68.35 9.18
C GLU A 360 16.01 -69.33 10.16
N THR A 361 16.82 -68.82 11.08
CA THR A 361 17.46 -69.63 12.13
C THR A 361 16.44 -70.27 13.06
N ILE A 362 15.40 -69.54 13.46
CA ILE A 362 14.28 -70.05 14.27
C ILE A 362 13.53 -71.13 13.50
N ASN A 363 13.17 -70.90 12.24
CA ASN A 363 12.49 -71.89 11.39
C ASN A 363 13.32 -73.18 11.25
N SER A 364 14.63 -73.06 11.02
CA SER A 364 15.54 -74.21 10.97
C SER A 364 15.58 -74.98 12.30
N LYS A 365 15.63 -74.26 13.43
CA LYS A 365 15.60 -74.89 14.77
C LYS A 365 14.26 -75.55 15.06
N VAL A 366 13.14 -74.93 14.70
CA VAL A 366 11.79 -75.49 14.86
C VAL A 366 11.63 -76.74 13.99
N ALA A 367 12.05 -76.71 12.73
CA ALA A 367 12.01 -77.88 11.85
C ALA A 367 12.83 -79.06 12.42
N LYS A 368 14.00 -78.80 13.02
CA LYS A 368 14.78 -79.83 13.73
C LYS A 368 14.04 -80.39 14.95
N VAL A 369 13.31 -79.55 15.68
CA VAL A 369 12.47 -79.99 16.81
C VAL A 369 11.32 -80.84 16.31
N GLU A 370 10.60 -80.42 15.26
CA GLU A 370 9.55 -81.20 14.63
C GLU A 370 10.05 -82.56 14.14
N GLN A 371 11.20 -82.62 13.46
CA GLN A 371 11.82 -83.89 13.05
C GLN A 371 12.12 -84.81 14.24
N ARG A 372 12.57 -84.26 15.38
CA ARG A 372 12.81 -85.06 16.58
C ARG A 372 11.50 -85.55 17.20
N VAL A 373 10.45 -84.71 17.22
CA VAL A 373 9.13 -85.10 17.72
C VAL A 373 8.52 -86.19 16.85
N THR A 374 8.61 -86.07 15.52
CA THR A 374 8.11 -87.10 14.60
C THR A 374 8.87 -88.41 14.74
N ALA A 375 10.21 -88.38 14.82
CA ALA A 375 11.03 -89.56 15.03
C ALA A 375 10.70 -90.31 16.33
N ILE A 376 10.37 -89.58 17.41
CA ILE A 376 9.92 -90.19 18.68
C ILE A 376 8.50 -90.75 18.54
N SER A 377 7.62 -90.07 17.81
CA SER A 377 6.24 -90.53 17.60
C SER A 377 6.14 -91.76 16.70
N SER A 378 7.08 -91.96 15.78
CA SER A 378 7.17 -93.11 14.86
C SER A 378 7.95 -94.30 15.44
N ALA A 379 8.57 -94.16 16.62
CA ALA A 379 9.35 -95.20 17.29
C ALA A 379 8.52 -96.01 18.33
N LYS A 380 7.20 -95.95 18.23
CA LYS A 380 6.24 -96.86 18.88
C LYS A 380 5.65 -97.78 17.83
#